data_AF-A0A7J2HGK8-F1
#
_entry.id   AF-A0A7J2HGK8-F1
#
_cell.length_a   1.000
_cell.length_b   1.000
_cell.length_c   1.000
_cell.angle_alpha   90.00
_cell.angle_beta   90.00
_cell.angle_gamma   90.00
#
_symmetry.space_group_name_H-M   'P 1'
#
loop_
_entity.id
_entity.type
_entity.pdbx_description
1 polymer ?
#
loop_
_entity_poly.entity_id
_entity_poly.type
_entity_poly.pdbx_seq_one_letter_code
_entity_poly.pdbx_strand_id
1 'polypeptide(L)'
;MALDLLMLVREIIFFSFAIPMIFFSLECLAGLRKGRVAASRIFLRKDQLVLSVRSLLLASISSIPASISLFLWSVYRLEVYRLLAAAFFILFVAFIFISVSRLRLVLKG
;
A
#
# COMPACT_ATOMS: atom_id res chain seq x y z
N MET A 1 -13.78 -24.46 6.71
CA MET A 1 -14.26 -23.65 7.87
C MET A 1 -13.24 -22.63 8.37
N ALA A 2 -12.12 -23.00 9.02
CA ALA A 2 -11.14 -22.00 9.48
C ALA A 2 -10.46 -21.24 8.31
N LEU A 3 -10.26 -21.93 7.19
CA LEU A 3 -9.59 -21.38 6.01
C LEU A 3 -10.47 -20.43 5.19
N ASP A 4 -11.78 -20.73 5.10
CA ASP A 4 -12.78 -19.83 4.50
C ASP A 4 -12.92 -18.53 5.31
N LEU A 5 -12.88 -18.65 6.65
CA LEU A 5 -12.89 -17.50 7.54
C LEU A 5 -11.67 -16.60 7.30
N LEU A 6 -10.48 -17.17 7.14
CA LEU A 6 -9.26 -16.41 6.85
C LEU A 6 -9.31 -15.72 5.47
N MET A 7 -9.88 -16.39 4.45
CA MET A 7 -10.09 -15.77 3.14
C MET A 7 -11.05 -14.58 3.23
N LEU A 8 -12.15 -14.73 3.96
CA LEU A 8 -13.13 -13.67 4.19
C LEU A 8 -12.51 -12.48 4.93
N VAL A 9 -11.75 -12.74 5.99
CA VAL A 9 -11.03 -11.71 6.77
C VAL A 9 -10.05 -10.95 5.88
N ARG A 10 -9.27 -11.65 5.07
CA ARG A 10 -8.33 -11.03 4.12
C ARG A 10 -9.06 -10.08 3.15
N GLU A 11 -10.18 -10.51 2.61
CA GLU A 11 -10.96 -9.76 1.63
C GLU A 11 -11.57 -8.50 2.26
N ILE A 12 -12.09 -8.60 3.49
CA ILE A 12 -12.58 -7.46 4.28
C ILE A 12 -11.47 -6.46 4.56
N ILE A 13 -10.27 -6.94 4.92
CA ILE A 13 -9.10 -6.08 5.16
C ILE A 13 -8.75 -5.32 3.88
N PHE A 14 -8.64 -6.00 2.73
CA PHE A 14 -8.36 -5.32 1.46
C PHE A 14 -9.43 -4.31 1.10
N PHE A 15 -10.71 -4.65 1.28
CA PHE A 15 -11.80 -3.73 1.00
C PHE A 15 -11.74 -2.48 1.88
N SER A 16 -11.46 -2.67 3.17
CA SER A 16 -11.33 -1.59 4.16
C SER A 16 -10.16 -0.66 3.86
N PHE A 17 -9.06 -1.16 3.30
CA PHE A 17 -7.92 -0.34 2.87
C PHE A 17 -8.13 0.28 1.48
N ALA A 18 -8.80 -0.41 0.55
CA ALA A 18 -8.99 0.04 -0.83
C ALA A 18 -9.82 1.31 -0.92
N ILE A 19 -10.94 1.39 -0.19
CA ILE A 19 -11.84 2.55 -0.20
C ILE A 19 -11.10 3.86 0.18
N PRO A 20 -10.46 3.97 1.36
CA PRO A 20 -9.75 5.19 1.74
C PRO A 20 -8.51 5.44 0.87
N MET A 21 -7.86 4.39 0.36
CA MET A 21 -6.71 4.53 -0.53
C MET A 21 -7.08 5.18 -1.86
N ILE A 22 -8.23 4.85 -2.45
CA ILE A 22 -8.75 5.51 -3.66
C ILE A 22 -9.00 6.99 -3.38
N PHE A 23 -9.71 7.30 -2.29
CA PHE A 23 -10.04 8.68 -1.94
C PHE A 23 -8.78 9.53 -1.67
N PHE A 24 -7.82 8.99 -0.91
CA PHE A 24 -6.58 9.70 -0.62
C PHE A 24 -5.70 9.86 -1.86
N SER A 25 -5.67 8.88 -2.76
CA SER A 25 -4.92 8.99 -4.01
C SER A 25 -5.50 10.08 -4.92
N LEU A 26 -6.83 10.20 -5.00
CA LEU A 26 -7.51 11.27 -5.73
C LEU A 26 -7.20 12.66 -5.12
N GLU A 27 -7.25 12.78 -3.79
CA GLU A 27 -6.86 14.03 -3.12
C GLU A 27 -5.39 14.39 -3.36
N CYS A 28 -4.48 13.42 -3.31
CA CYS A 28 -3.07 13.62 -3.64
C CYS A 28 -2.90 14.11 -5.07
N LEU A 29 -3.59 13.49 -6.04
CA LEU A 29 -3.54 13.88 -7.44
C LEU A 29 -4.07 15.31 -7.65
N ALA A 30 -5.17 15.66 -6.98
CA ALA A 30 -5.73 17.02 -7.00
C ALA A 30 -4.77 18.05 -6.37
N GLY A 31 -4.07 17.69 -5.29
CA GLY A 31 -3.05 18.52 -4.65
C GLY A 31 -1.84 18.75 -5.55
N LEU A 32 -1.34 17.69 -6.20
CA LEU A 32 -0.23 17.73 -7.15
C LEU A 32 -0.56 18.59 -8.40
N ARG A 33 -1.82 18.63 -8.83
CA ARG A 33 -2.28 19.47 -9.95
C ARG A 33 -2.00 20.97 -9.72
N LYS A 34 -1.91 21.41 -8.46
CA LYS A 34 -1.52 22.79 -8.08
C LYS A 34 0.01 22.90 -7.96
N GLY A 35 0.72 22.67 -9.08
CA GLY A 35 2.17 22.48 -9.12
C GLY A 35 3.02 23.53 -8.38
N ARG A 36 2.68 24.83 -8.47
CA ARG A 36 3.44 25.89 -7.75
C ARG A 36 3.31 25.80 -6.23
N VAL A 37 2.13 25.44 -5.72
CA VAL A 37 1.88 25.31 -4.27
C VAL A 37 2.42 23.96 -3.76
N ALA A 38 2.24 22.90 -4.56
CA ALA A 38 2.75 21.57 -4.24
C ALA A 38 4.28 21.55 -4.16
N ALA A 39 4.98 22.13 -5.14
CA ALA A 39 6.45 22.18 -5.14
C ALA A 39 7.01 22.93 -3.92
N SER A 40 6.39 24.06 -3.54
CA SER A 40 6.78 24.81 -2.35
C SER A 40 6.57 24.00 -1.06
N ARG A 41 5.44 23.30 -0.91
CA ARG A 41 5.17 22.45 0.27
C ARG A 41 6.04 21.21 0.34
N ILE A 42 6.30 20.58 -0.80
CA ILE A 42 7.21 19.43 -0.93
C ILE A 42 8.63 19.83 -0.51
N PHE A 43 9.08 21.02 -0.91
CA PHE A 43 10.38 21.55 -0.52
C PHE A 43 10.42 21.85 0.99
N LEU A 44 9.35 22.43 1.57
CA LEU A 44 9.27 22.72 3.00
C LEU A 44 9.19 21.46 3.89
N ARG A 45 8.60 20.37 3.41
CA ARG A 45 8.41 19.11 4.17
C ARG A 45 9.13 17.93 3.53
N LYS A 46 10.36 18.16 3.07
CA LYS A 46 11.21 17.15 2.43
C LYS A 46 11.31 15.86 3.25
N ASP A 47 11.41 15.94 4.58
CA ASP A 47 11.48 14.75 5.45
C ASP A 47 10.26 13.84 5.32
N GLN A 48 9.05 14.41 5.31
CA GLN A 48 7.82 13.62 5.17
C GLN A 48 7.69 13.01 3.77
N LEU A 49 8.18 13.70 2.73
CA LEU A 49 8.25 13.14 1.39
C LEU A 49 9.24 11.97 1.32
N VAL A 50 10.44 12.11 1.90
CA VAL A 50 11.44 11.03 1.98
C VAL A 50 10.87 9.82 2.71
N LEU A 51 10.17 10.04 3.83
CA LEU A 51 9.46 9.01 4.57
C LEU A 51 8.34 8.34 3.74
N SER A 52 7.64 9.10 2.91
CA SER A 52 6.63 8.57 1.97
C SER A 52 7.28 7.68 0.91
N VAL A 53 8.35 8.15 0.28
CA VAL A 53 9.09 7.39 -0.75
C VAL A 53 9.71 6.12 -0.14
N ARG A 54 10.27 6.22 1.06
CA ARG A 54 10.80 5.06 1.79
C ARG A 54 9.72 4.02 2.07
N SER A 55 8.53 4.44 2.51
CA SER A 55 7.38 3.54 2.69
C SER A 55 6.98 2.87 1.36
N LEU A 56 7.04 3.60 0.25
CA LEU A 56 6.72 3.07 -1.07
C LEU A 56 7.77 2.05 -1.55
N LEU A 57 9.05 2.29 -1.27
CA LEU A 57 10.12 1.33 -1.52
C LEU A 57 9.95 0.05 -0.69
N LEU A 58 9.57 0.17 0.59
CA LEU A 58 9.26 -0.97 1.44
C LEU A 58 8.06 -1.77 0.93
N ALA A 59 7.05 -1.09 0.38
CA ALA A 59 5.95 -1.75 -0.32
C ALA A 59 6.48 -2.58 -1.49
N SER A 60 7.27 -1.98 -2.39
CA SER A 60 7.87 -2.69 -3.53
C SER A 60 8.72 -3.89 -3.11
N ILE A 61 9.50 -3.79 -2.04
CA ILE A 61 10.26 -4.94 -1.51
C ILE A 61 9.33 -6.04 -1.01
N SER A 62 8.19 -5.67 -0.40
CA SER A 62 7.18 -6.62 0.11
C SER A 62 6.38 -7.29 -1.01
N SER A 63 6.26 -6.69 -2.20
CA SER A 63 5.52 -7.27 -3.33
C SER A 63 6.27 -8.43 -4.01
N ILE A 64 7.60 -8.46 -3.90
CA ILE A 64 8.46 -9.52 -4.43
C ILE A 64 8.16 -10.87 -3.75
N PRO A 65 8.25 -11.02 -2.42
CA PRO A 65 7.92 -12.28 -1.75
C PRO A 65 6.43 -12.63 -1.86
N ALA A 66 5.53 -11.64 -1.96
CA ALA A 66 4.11 -11.90 -2.27
C ALA A 66 3.94 -12.61 -3.62
N SER A 67 4.60 -12.08 -4.66
CA SER A 67 4.55 -12.64 -6.01
C SER A 67 5.22 -14.01 -6.10
N ILE A 68 6.37 -14.18 -5.46
CA ILE A 68 7.07 -15.47 -5.38
C ILE A 68 6.18 -16.51 -4.67
N SER A 69 5.53 -16.13 -3.57
CA SER A 69 4.61 -17.02 -2.84
C SER A 69 3.41 -17.41 -3.68
N LEU A 70 2.81 -16.49 -4.43
CA LEU A 70 1.72 -16.83 -5.37
C LEU A 70 2.21 -17.77 -6.48
N PHE A 71 3.41 -17.56 -7.01
CA PHE A 71 3.98 -18.42 -8.03
C PHE A 71 4.23 -19.84 -7.50
N LEU A 72 4.84 -19.95 -6.32
CA LEU A 72 5.03 -21.22 -5.61
C LEU A 72 3.70 -21.92 -5.31
N TRP A 73 2.67 -21.16 -4.92
CA TRP A 73 1.32 -21.71 -4.78
C TRP A 73 0.78 -22.27 -6.11
N SER A 74 0.99 -21.56 -7.22
CA SER A 74 0.56 -22.03 -8.55
C SER A 74 1.21 -23.33 -8.97
N VAL A 75 2.49 -23.55 -8.62
CA VAL A 75 3.24 -24.76 -8.98
C VAL A 75 2.94 -25.91 -8.04
N TYR A 76 3.07 -25.68 -6.73
CA TYR A 76 3.00 -26.75 -5.73
C TYR A 76 1.61 -26.98 -5.14
N ARG A 77 0.65 -26.06 -5.38
CA ARG A 77 -0.72 -26.05 -4.83
C ARG A 77 -0.82 -26.18 -3.30
N LEU A 78 0.27 -25.96 -2.58
CA LEU A 78 0.32 -25.96 -1.12
C LEU A 78 -0.32 -24.70 -0.54
N GLU A 79 -1.36 -24.83 0.29
CA GLU A 79 -2.12 -23.70 0.84
C GLU A 79 -1.28 -22.73 1.69
N VAL A 80 -0.17 -23.21 2.26
CA VAL A 80 0.78 -22.39 3.04
C VAL A 80 1.30 -21.21 2.21
N TYR A 81 1.60 -21.42 0.93
CA TYR A 81 2.07 -20.34 0.05
C TYR A 81 0.99 -19.30 -0.24
N ARG A 82 -0.29 -19.70 -0.27
CA ARG A 82 -1.42 -18.79 -0.43
C ARG A 82 -1.61 -17.89 0.81
N LEU A 83 -1.42 -18.46 2.00
CA LEU A 83 -1.44 -17.73 3.27
C LEU A 83 -0.25 -16.76 3.36
N LEU A 84 0.95 -17.22 2.99
CA LEU A 84 2.15 -16.38 2.94
C LEU A 84 1.97 -15.19 1.99
N ALA A 85 1.45 -15.45 0.79
CA ALA A 85 1.13 -14.41 -0.18
C ALA A 85 0.15 -13.38 0.40
N ALA A 86 -0.94 -13.85 1.03
CA ALA A 86 -1.91 -12.96 1.66
C ALA A 86 -1.28 -12.05 2.72
N ALA A 87 -0.41 -12.58 3.59
CA ALA A 87 0.30 -11.80 4.60
C ALA A 87 1.20 -10.71 3.98
N PHE A 88 1.97 -11.06 2.94
CA PHE A 88 2.81 -10.09 2.24
C PHE A 88 1.99 -9.03 1.49
N PHE A 89 0.84 -9.39 0.91
CA PHE A 89 -0.06 -8.42 0.30
C PHE A 89 -0.68 -7.46 1.32
N ILE A 90 -1.01 -7.93 2.52
CA ILE A 90 -1.49 -7.05 3.60
C ILE A 90 -0.40 -6.04 3.97
N LEU A 91 0.85 -6.48 4.13
CA LEU A 91 1.99 -5.58 4.38
C LEU A 91 2.20 -4.59 3.23
N PHE A 92 2.14 -5.08 1.99
CA PHE A 92 2.24 -4.25 0.79
C PHE A 92 1.19 -3.12 0.79
N VAL A 93 -0.07 -3.46 1.00
CA VAL A 93 -1.17 -2.48 1.03
C VAL A 93 -1.03 -1.52 2.21
N ALA A 94 -0.61 -2.00 3.38
CA ALA A 94 -0.35 -1.15 4.54
C ALA A 94 0.76 -0.12 4.26
N PHE A 95 1.86 -0.52 3.64
CA PHE A 95 2.94 0.39 3.28
C PHE A 95 2.52 1.43 2.24
N ILE A 96 1.73 1.04 1.23
CA ILE A 96 1.18 2.01 0.27
C ILE A 96 0.24 2.99 0.98
N PHE A 97 -0.64 2.49 1.84
CA PHE A 97 -1.55 3.34 2.60
C PHE A 97 -0.80 4.36 3.45
N ILE A 98 0.27 3.95 4.14
CA ILE A 98 1.15 4.85 4.90
C ILE A 98 1.81 5.89 3.98
N SER A 99 2.32 5.45 2.83
CA SER A 99 2.94 6.36 1.85
C SER A 99 1.94 7.42 1.37
N VAL A 100 0.76 7.00 0.90
CA VAL A 100 -0.29 7.90 0.41
C VAL A 100 -0.77 8.85 1.53
N SER A 101 -0.92 8.36 2.76
CA SER A 101 -1.32 9.18 3.90
C SER A 101 -0.28 10.25 4.25
N ARG A 102 1.01 9.93 4.16
CA ARG A 102 2.10 10.90 4.37
C ARG A 102 2.15 11.92 3.23
N LEU A 103 2.00 11.47 1.99
CA LEU A 103 1.93 12.36 0.83
C LEU A 103 0.75 13.34 0.93
N ARG A 104 -0.40 12.85 1.40
CA ARG A 104 -1.59 13.66 1.66
C ARG A 104 -1.31 14.77 2.69
N LEU A 105 -0.61 14.45 3.78
CA LEU A 105 -0.21 15.42 4.81
C LEU A 105 0.74 16.49 4.25
N VAL A 106 1.66 16.12 3.37
CA VAL A 106 2.55 17.07 2.69
C VAL A 106 1.77 18.03 1.79
N LEU A 107 0.76 17.53 1.07
CA LEU A 107 0.00 18.31 0.09
C LEU A 107 -1.08 19.20 0.71
N LYS A 108 -1.77 18.75 1.77
CA LYS A 108 -2.77 19.55 2.48
C LYS A 108 -2.15 20.73 3.24
N GLY A 109 -0.91 20.56 3.73
CA GLY A 109 -0.20 21.56 4.54
C GLY A 109 -0.72 21.61 5.95
#